data_AF-A0A4S8JLM4-F1
#
_entry.id   AF-A0A4S8JLM4-F1
#
_cell.length_a   1.000
_cell.length_b   1.000
_cell.length_c   1.000
_cell.angle_alpha   90.00
_cell.angle_beta   90.00
_cell.angle_gamma   90.00
#
_symmetry.space_group_name_H-M   'P 1'
#
loop_
_entity.id
_entity.type
_entity.pdbx_description
1 polymer ?
#
loop_
_entity_poly.entity_id
_entity_poly.type
_entity_poly.pdbx_seq_one_letter_code
_entity_poly.pdbx_strand_id
1 'polypeptide(L)' 'MGPRLPLGIHRYVLVLFRQKSRFPGVTPPATRLNFNTRSFAAHHDLGLPVATVYFNSQKEPATRRR' A
#
# COMPACT_ATOMS: atom_id res chain seq x y z
N MET A 1 5.37 -4.54 9.30
CA MET A 1 6.33 -3.63 8.64
C MET A 1 5.77 -2.23 8.73
N GLY A 2 6.34 -1.37 9.57
CA GLY A 2 5.94 0.04 9.66
C GLY A 2 6.70 0.92 8.65
N PRO A 3 6.24 2.17 8.43
CA PRO A 3 6.94 3.14 7.61
C PRO A 3 8.40 3.34 8.07
N ARG A 4 9.39 2.86 7.30
CA ARG A 4 10.82 3.13 7.54
C ARG A 4 11.40 3.75 6.27
N LEU A 5 11.27 5.07 6.17
CA LEU A 5 11.59 5.80 4.94
C LEU A 5 12.96 6.47 5.06
N PRO A 6 13.82 6.37 4.03
CA PRO A 6 15.12 7.00 4.05
C PRO A 6 15.04 8.53 3.93
N LEU A 7 14.19 9.06 3.03
CA LEU A 7 14.12 10.48 2.68
C LEU A 7 12.71 10.88 2.20
N GLY A 8 12.27 12.10 2.52
CA GLY A 8 11.07 12.75 1.97
C GLY A 8 9.73 12.39 2.65
N ILE A 9 8.66 12.99 2.12
CA ILE A 9 7.26 12.72 2.50
C ILE A 9 6.69 11.66 1.56
N HIS A 10 6.17 10.57 2.11
CA HIS A 10 5.59 9.47 1.35
C HIS A 10 4.11 9.33 1.64
N ARG A 11 3.35 8.90 0.63
CA ARG A 11 1.93 8.58 0.74
C ARG A 11 1.77 7.09 1.07
N TYR A 12 1.07 6.80 2.14
CA TYR A 12 0.60 5.46 2.48
C TYR A 12 -0.86 5.36 2.06
N VAL A 13 -1.14 4.49 1.09
CA VAL A 13 -2.47 4.35 0.49
C VAL A 13 -3.04 3.01 0.90
N LEU A 14 -4.22 3.04 1.52
CA LEU A 14 -5.05 1.88 1.82
C LEU A 14 -6.16 1.82 0.79
N VAL A 15 -6.22 0.72 0.03
CA VAL A 15 -7.19 0.52 -1.05
C VAL A 15 -8.02 -0.73 -0.74
N LEU A 16 -9.34 -0.58 -0.76
CA LEU A 16 -10.28 -1.69 -0.57
C LEU A 16 -10.93 -2.04 -1.91
N PHE A 17 -10.92 -3.32 -2.24
CA PHE A 17 -11.59 -3.87 -3.41
C PHE A 17 -12.70 -4.83 -3.00
N ARG A 18 -13.80 -4.83 -3.74
CA ARG A 18 -14.86 -5.83 -3.57
C ARG A 18 -14.49 -7.10 -4.33
N GLN A 19 -14.46 -8.21 -3.64
CA GLN A 19 -14.25 -9.53 -4.24
C GLN A 19 -15.59 -10.04 -4.82
N LYS A 20 -15.57 -10.57 -6.05
CA LYS A 20 -16.79 -11.10 -6.71
C LYS A 20 -17.25 -12.43 -6.12
N SER A 21 -16.32 -13.20 -5.55
CA SER A 21 -16.55 -14.47 -4.89
C SER A 21 -15.51 -14.66 -3.77
N ARG A 22 -15.56 -15.80 -3.06
CA ARG A 22 -14.53 -16.14 -2.07
C ARG A 22 -13.16 -16.09 -2.74
N PHE A 23 -12.32 -15.17 -2.26
CA PHE A 23 -11.02 -14.96 -2.85
C PHE A 23 -10.12 -16.16 -2.57
N PRO A 24 -9.51 -16.79 -3.59
CA PRO A 24 -8.49 -17.79 -3.35
C PRO A 24 -7.38 -17.08 -2.57
N GLY A 25 -6.98 -17.63 -1.43
CA GLY A 25 -5.97 -16.98 -0.58
C GLY A 25 -4.77 -16.56 -1.42
N VAL A 26 -4.43 -15.27 -1.41
CA VAL A 26 -3.32 -14.74 -2.22
C VAL A 26 -2.03 -14.96 -1.47
N THR A 27 -1.09 -15.64 -2.11
CA THR A 27 0.28 -15.71 -1.64
C THR A 27 0.89 -14.30 -1.71
N PRO A 28 1.54 -13.82 -0.64
CA PRO A 28 2.25 -12.55 -0.69
C PRO A 28 3.27 -12.56 -1.85
N PRO A 29 3.46 -11.44 -2.57
CA PRO A 29 4.48 -11.39 -3.62
C PRO A 29 5.86 -11.63 -3.02
N ALA A 30 6.73 -12.28 -3.78
CA ALA A 30 8.10 -12.61 -3.36
C ALA A 30 8.92 -11.35 -2.98
N THR A 31 8.60 -10.21 -3.60
CA THR A 31 9.15 -8.90 -3.27
C THR A 31 8.04 -7.87 -3.10
N ARG A 32 8.28 -6.90 -2.21
CA ARG A 32 7.42 -5.72 -2.04
C ARG A 32 7.82 -4.56 -2.95
N LEU A 33 9.00 -4.62 -3.57
CA LEU A 33 9.46 -3.59 -4.50
C LEU A 33 8.65 -3.66 -5.79
N ASN A 34 8.37 -2.49 -6.38
CA ASN A 34 7.66 -2.35 -7.66
C ASN A 34 6.27 -3.00 -7.71
N PHE A 35 5.59 -3.14 -6.57
CA PHE A 35 4.21 -3.57 -6.54
C PHE A 35 3.30 -2.55 -7.24
N ASN A 36 2.41 -3.02 -8.13
CA ASN A 36 1.46 -2.20 -8.85
C ASN A 36 0.02 -2.59 -8.50
N THR A 37 -0.69 -1.72 -7.79
CA THR A 37 -2.07 -1.96 -7.35
C THR A 37 -3.05 -2.14 -8.51
N ARG A 38 -2.86 -1.43 -9.63
CA ARG A 38 -3.75 -1.53 -10.81
C ARG A 38 -3.55 -2.87 -11.51
N SER A 39 -2.30 -3.30 -11.68
CA SER A 39 -1.99 -4.63 -12.22
C SER A 39 -2.58 -5.72 -11.31
N PHE A 40 -2.41 -5.61 -9.99
CA PHE A 40 -3.00 -6.56 -9.03
C PHE A 40 -4.53 -6.65 -9.17
N ALA A 41 -5.22 -5.51 -9.24
CA ALA A 41 -6.66 -5.47 -9.42
C ALA A 41 -7.12 -6.13 -10.73
N ALA A 42 -6.38 -5.92 -11.82
CA ALA A 42 -6.66 -6.54 -13.12
C ALA A 42 -6.44 -8.07 -13.09
N HIS A 43 -5.33 -8.55 -12.53
CA HIS A 43 -5.02 -9.98 -12.45
C HIS A 43 -6.05 -10.77 -11.63
N HIS A 44 -6.67 -10.13 -10.65
CA HIS A 44 -7.63 -10.76 -9.74
C HIS A 44 -9.09 -10.38 -10.02
N ASP A 45 -9.37 -9.70 -11.14
CA ASP A 45 -10.71 -9.27 -11.55
C ASP A 45 -11.48 -8.52 -10.44
N LEU A 46 -10.75 -7.64 -9.74
CA LEU A 46 -11.25 -6.88 -8.59
C LEU A 46 -12.00 -5.60 -9.00
N GLY A 47 -11.89 -5.19 -10.27
CA GLY A 47 -12.50 -3.98 -10.78
C GLY A 47 -11.93 -2.71 -10.15
N LEU A 48 -12.79 -1.70 -9.95
CA LEU A 48 -12.42 -0.44 -9.32
C LEU A 48 -12.41 -0.55 -7.78
N PRO A 49 -11.57 0.26 -7.08
CA PRO A 49 -11.64 0.37 -5.63
C PRO A 49 -13.03 0.79 -5.16
N VAL A 50 -13.52 0.18 -4.08
CA VAL A 50 -14.76 0.60 -3.41
C VAL A 50 -14.53 1.62 -2.31
N ALA A 51 -13.32 1.67 -1.76
CA ALA A 51 -12.88 2.70 -0.83
C ALA A 51 -11.37 2.92 -0.96
N THR A 52 -10.92 4.14 -0.66
CA THR A 52 -9.50 4.48 -0.60
C THR A 52 -9.28 5.57 0.43
N VAL A 53 -8.24 5.40 1.23
CA VAL A 53 -7.75 6.40 2.18
C VAL A 53 -6.24 6.51 2.02
N TYR A 54 -5.69 7.70 2.20
CA TYR A 54 -4.25 7.86 2.29
C TYR A 54 -3.86 8.82 3.40
N PHE A 55 -2.63 8.68 3.87
CA PHE A 55 -1.99 9.66 4.74
C PHE A 55 -0.55 9.85 4.32
N ASN A 56 0.00 11.01 4.68
CA ASN A 56 1.40 11.31 4.49
C ASN A 56 2.19 10.89 5.73
N SER A 57 3.37 10.34 5.52
CA SER A 57 4.32 10.04 6.59
C SER A 57 5.73 10.36 6.12
N GLN A 58 6.55 10.83 7.05
CA GLN A 58 7.96 11.11 6.84
C GLN A 58 8.75 10.56 8.02
N LYS A 59 10.07 10.47 7.87
CA LYS A 59 10.95 10.16 8.99
C LYS A 59 10.81 11.24 10.06
N GLU A 60 10.67 10.83 11.33
CA GLU A 60 10.64 11.76 12.45
C GLU A 60 11.92 12.61 12.45
N PRO A 61 11.81 13.95 12.54
CA PRO A 61 12.98 14.81 12.67
C PRO A 61 13.76 14.42 13.93
N ALA A 62 15.09 14.28 13.81
CA ALA A 62 15.92 14.10 15.00
C ALA A 62 15.78 15.36 15.88
N THR A 63 15.30 15.20 17.11
CA THR A 63 15.28 16.30 18.09
C THR A 63 16.71 16.65 18.45
N ARG A 64 17.26 17.71 17.83
CA ARG A 64 18.54 18.27 18.23
C ARG A 64 18.29 19.06 19.52
N ARG A 65 18.64 18.50 20.69
CA ARG A 65 18.78 19.29 21.93
C ARG A 65 19.81 20.37 21.63
N ARG A 66 19.40 21.64 21.74
CA ARG A 66 20.26 22.81 21.58
C ARG A 66 20.77 23.23 22.95
#